data_AF-A0A3B4UI28-F1
#
_entry.id   AF-A0A3B4UI28-F1
#
_cell.length_a   1.000
_cell.length_b   1.000
_cell.length_c   1.000
_cell.angle_alpha   90.00
_cell.angle_beta   90.00
_cell.angle_gamma   90.00
#
_symmetry.space_group_name_H-M   'P 1'
#
loop_
_entity.id
_entity.type
_entity.pdbx_description
1 polymer ?
#
loop_
_entity_poly.entity_id
_entity_poly.type
_entity_poly.pdbx_seq_one_letter_code
_entity_poly.pdbx_strand_id
1 'polypeptide(L)'
;MTVDFQCAGGTSRTTAATCSGVQPTAAGLGLGLVLGGFFTWITVSVLARLRSPTPHKMAFAGRWETETQEGYDAFCKLLGIPDDIIEKGRDYKLITEVTQSGDDFSWTQIYPTDAKVTNKFTIGKECDMETIGGKKFKATVSMEGGKLSVTFPNYHHTSEISGGKLVETSKAGSVVLKRTSRKL
;
A
#
# COMPACT_ATOMS: atom_id res chain seq x y z
N MET A 1 7.33 26.89 -3.00
CA MET A 1 6.84 26.03 -1.89
C MET A 1 7.38 24.63 -2.16
N THR A 2 8.46 24.25 -1.49
CA THR A 2 9.05 22.91 -1.63
C THR A 2 8.14 21.93 -0.90
N VAL A 3 7.70 20.86 -1.55
CA VAL A 3 7.01 19.77 -0.86
C VAL A 3 8.05 19.04 -0.03
N ASP A 4 8.18 19.44 1.25
CA ASP A 4 9.00 18.73 2.23
C ASP A 4 8.26 17.47 2.68
N PHE A 5 8.85 16.31 2.35
CA PHE A 5 8.47 15.02 2.92
C PHE A 5 9.04 14.94 4.34
N GLN A 6 8.49 15.72 5.28
CA GLN A 6 8.86 15.61 6.68
C GLN A 6 8.22 14.34 7.28
N CYS A 7 9.05 13.32 7.50
CA CYS A 7 8.72 12.17 8.33
C CYS A 7 8.51 12.66 9.78
N ALA A 8 7.31 12.47 10.33
CA ALA A 8 7.03 12.68 11.74
C ALA A 8 7.64 11.54 12.55
N GLY A 9 8.85 11.75 13.07
CA GLY A 9 9.49 10.86 14.04
C GLY A 9 8.84 11.02 15.42
N GLY A 10 7.86 10.17 15.72
CA GLY A 10 7.28 10.02 17.06
C GLY A 10 7.94 8.86 17.80
N THR A 11 8.81 9.17 18.75
CA THR A 11 9.46 8.22 19.65
C THR A 11 8.44 7.57 20.59
N SER A 12 8.46 6.23 20.73
CA SER A 12 8.09 5.62 22.02
C SER A 12 8.80 4.28 22.25
N ARG A 13 9.37 4.19 23.44
CA ARG A 13 10.15 3.09 24.00
C ARG A 13 9.23 2.03 24.61
N THR A 14 9.65 0.78 24.45
CA THR A 14 9.76 -0.27 25.49
C THR A 14 8.54 -0.55 26.38
N THR A 15 7.96 -1.76 26.28
CA THR A 15 8.11 -2.81 27.34
C THR A 15 7.52 -4.14 26.88
N ALA A 16 8.33 -5.19 27.03
CA ALA A 16 7.90 -6.59 27.01
C ALA A 16 7.30 -6.96 28.38
N ALA A 17 6.22 -7.73 28.37
CA ALA A 17 5.72 -8.42 29.55
C ALA A 17 5.22 -9.82 29.14
N THR A 18 6.06 -10.81 29.37
CA THR A 18 5.72 -12.22 29.55
C THR A 18 4.94 -12.35 30.85
N CYS A 19 3.82 -13.08 30.87
CA CYS A 19 3.32 -13.69 32.10
C CYS A 19 2.59 -15.00 31.81
N SER A 20 3.12 -16.03 32.46
CA SER A 20 2.70 -17.43 32.52
C SER A 20 1.38 -17.63 33.25
N GLY A 21 0.66 -18.68 32.85
CA GLY A 21 -0.06 -19.61 33.74
C GLY A 21 -1.31 -19.10 34.47
N VAL A 22 -2.39 -19.89 34.37
CA VAL A 22 -3.09 -20.53 35.51
C VAL A 22 -4.35 -21.20 34.95
N GLN A 23 -4.37 -22.53 35.05
CA GLN A 23 -5.59 -23.36 35.00
C GLN A 23 -6.36 -23.20 36.32
N PRO A 24 -7.68 -23.39 36.31
CA PRO A 24 -8.23 -24.33 37.27
C PRO A 24 -9.24 -25.32 36.68
N THR A 25 -9.37 -26.39 37.44
CA THR A 25 -10.04 -27.66 37.21
C THR A 25 -11.54 -27.65 37.53
N ALA A 26 -12.22 -28.60 36.87
CA ALA A 26 -13.51 -29.25 37.13
C ALA A 26 -14.21 -29.07 38.50
N ALA A 27 -15.55 -28.97 38.47
CA ALA A 27 -16.50 -29.97 38.99
C ALA A 27 -17.91 -29.34 39.16
N GLY A 28 -18.95 -30.08 38.78
CA GLY A 28 -20.34 -29.65 39.01
C GLY A 28 -21.36 -30.57 38.35
N LEU A 29 -21.61 -31.71 38.97
CA LEU A 29 -22.76 -32.59 38.69
C LEU A 29 -24.06 -31.86 39.07
N GLY A 30 -25.00 -31.78 38.13
CA GLY A 30 -26.36 -31.32 38.38
C GLY A 30 -27.36 -32.13 37.56
N LEU A 31 -27.91 -33.17 38.18
CA LEU A 31 -29.12 -33.85 37.71
C LEU A 31 -30.32 -32.90 37.83
N GLY A 32 -30.97 -32.62 36.71
CA GLY A 32 -32.21 -31.85 36.66
C GLY A 32 -33.09 -32.32 35.50
N LEU A 33 -33.96 -33.29 35.79
CA LEU A 33 -35.06 -33.71 34.92
C LEU A 33 -36.20 -32.70 35.08
N VAL A 34 -36.53 -31.93 34.04
CA VAL A 34 -37.80 -31.20 33.95
C VAL A 34 -38.38 -31.36 32.54
N LEU A 35 -39.63 -31.82 32.52
CA LEU A 35 -40.46 -32.11 31.37
C LEU A 35 -40.94 -30.83 30.66
N GLY A 36 -40.93 -30.86 29.33
CA GLY A 36 -41.93 -30.20 28.47
C GLY A 36 -41.75 -28.71 28.16
N GLY A 37 -41.71 -28.40 26.86
CA GLY A 37 -42.03 -27.06 26.36
C GLY A 37 -41.04 -26.49 25.35
N PHE A 38 -41.45 -26.47 24.08
CA PHE A 38 -40.88 -25.66 23.00
C PHE A 38 -40.52 -24.25 23.46
N PHE A 39 -39.38 -23.68 23.03
CA PHE A 39 -39.27 -22.35 22.40
C PHE A 39 -37.79 -22.03 22.07
N THR A 40 -37.48 -22.08 20.77
CA THR A 40 -36.44 -21.35 20.01
C THR A 40 -35.06 -21.11 20.65
N TRP A 41 -34.09 -21.89 20.17
CA TRP A 41 -32.66 -21.57 20.19
C TRP A 41 -32.39 -20.32 19.33
N ILE A 42 -31.98 -19.21 19.95
CA ILE A 42 -31.25 -18.15 19.24
C ILE A 42 -29.78 -18.30 19.60
N THR A 43 -29.07 -19.12 18.82
CA THR A 43 -27.62 -19.05 18.75
C THR A 43 -27.25 -17.69 18.17
N VAL A 44 -26.71 -16.80 19.01
CA VAL A 44 -25.92 -15.66 18.53
C VAL A 44 -24.65 -16.27 17.94
N SER A 45 -24.72 -16.63 16.66
CA SER A 45 -23.53 -16.90 15.86
C SER A 45 -22.78 -15.58 15.78
N VAL A 46 -21.79 -15.41 16.66
CA VAL A 46 -20.67 -14.50 16.43
C VAL A 46 -19.99 -15.04 15.18
N LEU A 47 -20.47 -14.59 14.02
CA LEU A 47 -19.75 -14.69 12.76
C LEU A 47 -18.56 -13.74 12.91
N ALA A 48 -17.53 -14.19 13.62
CA ALA A 48 -16.19 -13.76 13.33
C ALA A 48 -16.02 -14.07 11.84
N ARG A 49 -16.13 -13.03 11.00
CA ARG A 49 -15.77 -13.11 9.59
C ARG A 49 -14.32 -13.58 9.60
N LEU A 50 -14.13 -14.89 9.42
CA LEU A 50 -12.87 -15.43 8.97
C LEU A 50 -12.64 -14.73 7.64
N ARG A 51 -11.82 -13.68 7.65
CA ARG A 51 -11.27 -13.09 6.45
C ARG A 51 -10.47 -14.22 5.83
N SER A 52 -11.09 -14.92 4.90
CA SER A 52 -10.37 -15.86 4.04
C SER A 52 -9.16 -15.09 3.50
N PRO A 53 -7.96 -15.67 3.51
CA PRO A 53 -6.84 -15.12 2.78
C PRO A 53 -7.29 -15.15 1.32
N THR A 54 -7.79 -14.03 0.81
CA THR A 54 -8.01 -13.88 -0.62
C THR A 54 -6.65 -14.16 -1.25
N PRO A 55 -6.54 -15.15 -2.16
CA PRO A 55 -5.32 -15.32 -2.90
C PRO A 55 -5.03 -13.97 -3.52
N HIS A 56 -3.95 -13.32 -3.06
CA HIS A 56 -3.53 -12.05 -3.61
C HIS A 56 -3.20 -12.34 -5.06
N LYS A 57 -4.15 -12.07 -5.95
CA LYS A 57 -3.90 -12.11 -7.38
C LYS A 57 -2.73 -11.16 -7.59
N MET A 58 -1.62 -11.69 -8.10
CA MET A 58 -0.36 -10.96 -8.31
C MET A 58 -0.51 -9.99 -9.49
N ALA A 59 -1.53 -9.12 -9.41
CA ALA A 59 -2.03 -8.34 -10.53
C ALA A 59 -0.99 -7.32 -11.00
N PHE A 60 -0.18 -6.82 -10.06
CA PHE A 60 0.88 -5.87 -10.33
C PHE A 60 2.10 -6.50 -10.99
N ALA A 61 2.34 -7.81 -10.81
CA ALA A 61 3.56 -8.46 -11.29
C ALA A 61 3.67 -8.37 -12.83
N GLY A 62 4.83 -7.91 -13.30
CA GLY A 62 5.15 -7.74 -14.71
C GLY A 62 5.85 -6.43 -15.01
N ARG A 63 6.01 -6.15 -16.30
CA ARG A 63 6.59 -4.90 -16.83
C ARG A 63 5.47 -4.06 -17.43
N TRP A 64 5.54 -2.76 -17.21
CA TRP A 64 4.51 -1.81 -17.60
C TRP A 64 5.16 -0.62 -18.30
N GLU A 65 4.71 -0.28 -19.50
CA GLU A 65 5.16 0.92 -20.20
C GLU A 65 4.10 2.02 -20.12
N THR A 66 4.54 3.22 -19.76
CA THR A 66 3.67 4.39 -19.70
C THR A 66 3.05 4.71 -21.05
N GLU A 67 1.72 4.84 -21.08
CA GLU A 67 0.96 5.28 -22.26
C GLU A 67 0.53 6.73 -22.15
N THR A 68 0.01 7.12 -20.98
CA THR A 68 -0.52 8.47 -20.74
C THR A 68 -0.08 9.01 -19.40
N GLN A 69 0.12 10.32 -19.35
CA GLN A 69 0.36 11.08 -18.13
C GLN A 69 -0.49 12.35 -18.15
N GLU A 70 -1.37 12.49 -17.16
CA GLU A 70 -2.23 13.65 -16.95
C GLU A 70 -1.69 14.45 -15.76
N GLY A 71 -1.59 15.77 -15.89
CA GLY A 71 -1.14 16.65 -14.80
C GLY A 71 0.37 16.64 -14.53
N TYR A 72 1.18 16.02 -15.40
CA TYR A 72 2.64 15.92 -15.29
C TYR A 72 3.31 17.27 -15.04
N ASP A 73 3.12 18.23 -15.94
CA ASP A 73 3.73 19.57 -15.85
C ASP A 73 3.43 20.27 -14.52
N ALA A 74 2.15 20.36 -14.14
CA ALA A 74 1.73 21.02 -12.92
C ALA A 74 2.33 20.33 -11.68
N PHE A 75 2.39 19.00 -11.71
CA PHE A 75 2.92 18.20 -10.61
C PHE A 75 4.44 18.35 -10.49
N CYS A 76 5.17 18.26 -11.59
CA CYS A 76 6.62 18.44 -11.61
C CYS A 76 7.02 19.87 -11.19
N LYS A 77 6.27 20.89 -11.63
CA LYS A 77 6.47 22.29 -11.19
C LYS A 77 6.25 22.44 -9.68
N LEU A 78 5.21 21.81 -9.13
CA LEU A 78 4.95 21.81 -7.68
C LEU A 78 6.09 21.17 -6.88
N LEU A 79 6.71 20.12 -7.44
CA LEU A 79 7.88 19.48 -6.84
C LEU A 79 9.19 20.27 -7.01
N GLY A 80 9.15 21.39 -7.74
CA GLY A 80 10.33 22.22 -8.01
C GLY A 80 11.29 21.62 -9.05
N ILE A 81 10.78 20.75 -9.92
CA ILE A 81 11.57 20.23 -11.05
C ILE A 81 11.71 21.36 -12.09
N PRO A 82 12.93 21.67 -12.56
CA PRO A 82 13.17 22.67 -13.60
C PRO A 82 12.41 22.40 -14.90
N ASP A 83 11.94 23.47 -15.57
CA ASP A 83 11.15 23.37 -16.81
C ASP A 83 11.89 22.64 -17.94
N ASP A 84 13.22 22.77 -18.03
CA ASP A 84 14.04 22.08 -19.03
C ASP A 84 14.09 20.56 -18.81
N ILE A 85 13.95 20.10 -17.56
CA ILE A 85 13.86 18.68 -17.22
C ILE A 85 12.44 18.17 -17.47
N ILE A 86 11.42 18.99 -17.20
CA ILE A 86 10.01 18.66 -17.46
C ILE A 86 9.79 18.46 -18.96
N GLU A 87 10.27 19.37 -19.80
CA GLU A 87 10.12 19.26 -21.25
C GLU A 87 10.77 17.98 -21.79
N LYS A 88 11.98 17.65 -21.33
CA LYS A 88 12.66 16.40 -21.70
C LYS A 88 11.91 15.16 -21.22
N GLY A 89 11.33 15.22 -20.02
CA GLY A 89 10.66 14.09 -19.38
C GLY A 89 9.23 13.82 -19.86
N ARG A 90 8.60 14.77 -20.57
CA ARG A 90 7.19 14.68 -20.97
C ARG A 90 6.89 13.49 -21.87
N ASP A 91 7.78 13.22 -22.82
CA ASP A 91 7.62 12.15 -23.81
C ASP A 91 8.31 10.83 -23.39
N TYR A 92 8.81 10.76 -22.16
CA TYR A 92 9.49 9.57 -21.66
C TYR A 92 8.51 8.45 -21.37
N LYS A 93 8.72 7.34 -22.07
CA LYS A 93 8.06 6.07 -21.82
C LYS A 93 8.74 5.36 -20.65
N LEU A 94 8.37 5.75 -19.44
CA LEU A 94 8.84 5.10 -18.23
C LEU A 94 8.39 3.63 -18.22
N ILE A 95 9.34 2.74 -17.97
CA ILE A 95 9.08 1.32 -17.74
C ILE A 95 9.02 1.09 -16.23
N THR A 96 7.93 0.53 -15.75
CA THR A 96 7.77 0.08 -14.37
C THR A 96 7.81 -1.43 -14.34
N GLU A 97 8.78 -2.00 -13.64
CA GLU A 97 8.92 -3.43 -13.42
C GLU A 97 8.57 -3.74 -11.97
N VAL A 98 7.57 -4.60 -11.80
CA VAL A 98 7.07 -4.99 -10.48
C VAL A 98 7.26 -6.47 -10.31
N THR A 99 7.99 -6.85 -9.26
CA THR A 99 7.93 -8.20 -8.71
C THR A 99 7.13 -8.16 -7.43
N GLN A 100 6.36 -9.21 -7.21
CA GLN A 100 5.53 -9.36 -6.03
C GLN A 100 5.71 -10.79 -5.53
N SER A 101 5.85 -10.97 -4.22
CA SER A 101 5.90 -12.26 -3.53
C SER A 101 5.08 -12.15 -2.25
N GLY A 102 3.79 -12.51 -2.33
CA GLY A 102 2.85 -12.24 -1.25
C GLY A 102 2.74 -10.73 -0.98
N ASP A 103 3.17 -10.32 0.21
CA ASP A 103 3.18 -8.93 0.68
C ASP A 103 4.48 -8.18 0.36
N ASP A 104 5.50 -8.87 -0.16
CA ASP A 104 6.78 -8.27 -0.54
C ASP A 104 6.76 -7.81 -2.00
N PHE A 105 7.17 -6.56 -2.22
CA PHE A 105 7.22 -5.94 -3.54
C PHE A 105 8.62 -5.42 -3.83
N SER A 106 9.03 -5.54 -5.10
CA SER A 106 10.11 -4.75 -5.69
C SER A 106 9.53 -3.94 -6.82
N TRP A 107 9.58 -2.62 -6.69
CA TRP A 107 9.05 -1.67 -7.65
C TRP A 107 10.20 -0.90 -8.29
N THR A 108 10.51 -1.21 -9.55
CA THR A 108 11.61 -0.62 -10.29
C THR A 108 11.09 0.29 -11.39
N GLN A 109 11.46 1.56 -11.34
CA GLN A 109 11.20 2.54 -12.39
C GLN A 109 12.48 2.70 -13.23
N ILE A 110 12.37 2.47 -14.53
CA ILE A 110 13.46 2.57 -15.51
C ILE A 110 13.15 3.72 -16.45
N TYR A 111 13.96 4.77 -16.36
CA TYR A 111 13.83 5.98 -17.16
C TYR A 111 14.65 5.85 -18.45
N PRO A 112 14.26 6.51 -19.55
CA PRO A 112 15.00 6.47 -20.81
C PRO A 112 16.44 6.98 -20.74
N THR A 113 16.82 7.71 -19.69
CA THR A 113 18.17 8.23 -19.46
C THR A 113 19.10 7.24 -18.74
N ASP A 114 18.82 5.94 -18.83
CA ASP A 114 19.47 4.85 -18.08
C ASP A 114 19.42 4.98 -16.54
N ALA A 115 18.63 5.93 -16.03
CA ALA A 115 18.39 6.08 -14.60
C ALA A 115 17.38 5.02 -14.14
N LYS A 116 17.73 4.30 -13.08
CA LYS A 116 16.87 3.28 -12.46
C LYS A 116 16.69 3.57 -10.98
N VAL A 117 15.46 3.45 -10.52
CA VAL A 117 15.10 3.58 -9.10
C VAL A 117 14.35 2.34 -8.69
N THR A 118 14.83 1.64 -7.67
CA THR A 118 14.19 0.42 -7.15
C THR A 118 13.81 0.63 -5.70
N ASN A 119 12.51 0.57 -5.42
CA ASN A 119 11.96 0.59 -4.06
C ASN A 119 11.48 -0.80 -3.70
N LYS A 120 12.01 -1.35 -2.60
CA LYS A 120 11.58 -2.64 -2.04
C LYS A 120 10.81 -2.39 -0.76
N PHE A 121 9.61 -2.95 -0.67
CA PHE A 121 8.74 -2.72 0.47
C PHE A 121 7.89 -3.95 0.78
N THR A 122 7.49 -4.07 2.04
CA THR A 122 6.52 -5.06 2.50
C THR A 122 5.26 -4.32 2.93
N ILE A 123 4.08 -4.81 2.53
CA ILE A 123 2.81 -4.22 2.93
C ILE A 123 2.70 -4.14 4.46
N GLY A 124 2.28 -2.97 4.96
CA GLY A 124 2.08 -2.70 6.38
C GLY A 124 3.36 -2.49 7.20
N LYS A 125 4.55 -2.55 6.58
CA LYS A 125 5.83 -2.27 7.24
C LYS A 125 6.41 -0.96 6.74
N GLU A 126 7.04 -0.21 7.66
CA GLU A 126 7.83 0.95 7.29
C GLU A 126 9.09 0.50 6.54
N CYS A 127 9.42 1.19 5.45
CA CYS A 127 10.58 0.89 4.61
C CYS A 127 11.22 2.19 4.10
N ASP A 128 12.52 2.12 3.81
CA ASP A 128 13.24 3.20 3.16
C ASP A 128 12.92 3.21 1.66
N MET A 129 12.46 4.34 1.17
CA MET A 129 12.16 4.60 -0.23
C MET A 129 13.00 5.74 -0.77
N GLU A 130 13.22 5.73 -2.07
CA GLU A 130 13.97 6.73 -2.81
C GLU A 130 13.13 7.25 -3.99
N THR A 131 13.16 8.56 -4.16
CA THR A 131 12.58 9.23 -5.34
C THR A 131 13.59 9.28 -6.48
N ILE A 132 13.12 9.50 -7.72
CA ILE A 132 14.00 9.77 -8.88
C ILE A 132 14.96 10.95 -8.68
N GLY A 133 14.62 11.89 -7.80
CA GLY A 133 15.51 13.00 -7.42
C GLY A 133 16.55 12.64 -6.36
N GLY A 134 16.72 11.37 -6.02
CA GLY A 134 17.68 10.89 -5.00
C GLY A 134 17.26 11.18 -3.55
N LYS A 135 16.09 11.77 -3.32
CA LYS A 135 15.58 12.00 -1.96
C LYS A 135 15.13 10.69 -1.35
N LYS A 136 15.67 10.35 -0.18
CA LYS A 136 15.29 9.19 0.63
C LYS A 136 14.29 9.59 1.71
N PHE A 137 13.30 8.73 1.94
CA PHE A 137 12.25 8.94 2.93
C PHE A 137 11.73 7.59 3.45
N LYS A 138 11.08 7.59 4.62
CA LYS A 138 10.43 6.39 5.15
C LYS A 138 8.95 6.41 4.84
N ALA A 139 8.42 5.28 4.39
CA ALA A 139 7.02 5.13 4.02
C ALA A 139 6.47 3.77 4.45
N THR A 140 5.17 3.72 4.72
CA THR A 140 4.43 2.48 4.90
C THR A 140 3.41 2.34 3.78
N VAL A 141 3.50 1.26 3.01
CA VAL A 141 2.55 0.95 1.94
C VAL A 141 1.42 0.10 2.50
N SER A 142 0.17 0.47 2.22
CA SER A 142 -1.01 -0.34 2.54
C SER A 142 -1.63 -0.92 1.27
N MET A 143 -2.37 -2.03 1.42
CA MET A 143 -3.15 -2.67 0.36
C MET A 143 -4.60 -2.83 0.81
N GLU A 144 -5.53 -2.25 0.08
CA GLU A 144 -6.97 -2.41 0.31
C GLU A 144 -7.71 -2.61 -1.02
N GLY A 145 -8.52 -3.66 -1.12
CA GLY A 145 -9.31 -3.92 -2.33
C GLY A 145 -8.48 -4.14 -3.61
N GLY A 146 -7.20 -4.53 -3.50
CA GLY A 146 -6.29 -4.67 -4.63
C GLY A 146 -5.64 -3.35 -5.09
N LYS A 147 -5.80 -2.28 -4.30
CA LYS A 147 -5.19 -0.97 -4.50
C LYS A 147 -4.10 -0.75 -3.45
N LEU A 148 -2.91 -0.44 -3.91
CA LEU A 148 -1.80 0.03 -3.08
C LEU A 148 -2.00 1.51 -2.75
N SER A 149 -1.66 1.91 -1.53
CA SER A 149 -1.63 3.32 -1.16
C SER A 149 -0.49 3.68 -0.22
N VAL A 150 -0.01 4.91 -0.34
CA VAL A 150 0.95 5.54 0.55
C VAL A 150 0.41 6.93 0.87
N THR A 151 0.34 7.26 2.16
CA THR A 151 -0.21 8.54 2.61
C THR A 151 0.76 9.26 3.53
N PHE A 152 1.06 10.50 3.17
CA PHE A 152 1.77 11.51 3.94
C PHE A 152 0.89 12.75 4.06
N PRO A 153 1.13 13.66 5.04
CA PRO A 153 0.29 14.83 5.26
C PRO A 153 -0.02 15.66 4.01
N ASN A 154 0.97 15.84 3.12
CA ASN A 154 0.84 16.64 1.90
C ASN A 154 0.97 15.83 0.60
N TYR A 155 1.01 14.50 0.69
CA TYR A 155 1.20 13.63 -0.47
C TYR A 155 0.42 12.33 -0.29
N HIS A 156 -0.39 11.99 -1.28
CA HIS A 156 -1.08 10.71 -1.32
C HIS A 156 -0.82 10.05 -2.66
N HIS A 157 -0.39 8.80 -2.62
CA HIS A 157 -0.14 8.02 -3.82
C HIS A 157 -0.91 6.72 -3.78
N THR A 158 -1.48 6.34 -4.91
CA THR A 158 -2.16 5.06 -5.06
C THR A 158 -1.81 4.39 -6.36
N SER A 159 -1.71 3.06 -6.33
CA SER A 159 -1.49 2.25 -7.51
C SER A 159 -2.52 1.12 -7.57
N GLU A 160 -3.18 0.97 -8.70
CA GLU A 160 -4.18 -0.08 -8.92
C GLU A 160 -4.11 -0.64 -10.33
N ILE A 161 -4.58 -1.87 -10.49
CA ILE A 161 -4.77 -2.46 -11.82
C ILE A 161 -6.23 -2.27 -12.24
N SER A 162 -6.45 -1.44 -13.25
CA SER A 162 -7.79 -1.13 -13.77
C SER A 162 -7.83 -1.36 -15.28
N GLY A 163 -8.79 -2.16 -15.75
CA GLY A 163 -8.92 -2.49 -17.17
C GLY A 163 -7.68 -3.18 -17.78
N GLY A 164 -6.90 -3.92 -16.96
CA GLY A 164 -5.65 -4.54 -17.40
C GLY A 164 -4.46 -3.59 -17.52
N LYS A 165 -4.61 -2.34 -17.07
CA LYS A 165 -3.55 -1.31 -17.05
C LYS A 165 -3.14 -0.99 -15.62
N LEU A 166 -1.88 -0.62 -15.45
CA LEU A 166 -1.38 -0.06 -14.20
C LEU A 166 -1.73 1.43 -14.16
N VAL A 167 -2.52 1.83 -13.17
CA VAL A 167 -2.91 3.23 -12.94
C VAL A 167 -2.27 3.71 -11.64
N GLU A 168 -1.38 4.68 -11.76
CA GLU A 168 -0.72 5.33 -10.64
C GLU A 168 -1.27 6.76 -10.50
N THR A 169 -1.72 7.13 -9.31
CA THR A 169 -2.23 8.47 -9.02
C THR A 169 -1.44 9.06 -7.86
N SER A 170 -0.75 10.17 -8.09
CA SER A 170 -0.06 10.95 -7.07
C SER A 170 -0.78 12.28 -6.89
N LYS A 171 -1.20 12.58 -5.67
CA LYS A 171 -1.80 13.85 -5.28
C LYS A 171 -0.88 14.58 -4.32
N ALA A 172 -0.55 15.82 -4.64
CA ALA A 172 0.18 16.73 -3.76
C ALA A 172 -0.57 18.06 -3.69
N GLY A 173 -1.08 18.41 -2.50
CA GLY A 173 -1.99 19.55 -2.35
C GLY A 173 -3.23 19.44 -3.25
N SER A 174 -3.43 20.42 -4.13
CA SER A 174 -4.51 20.46 -5.13
C SER A 174 -4.14 19.83 -6.48
N VAL A 175 -2.87 19.46 -6.71
CA VAL A 175 -2.39 18.93 -7.98
C VAL A 175 -2.43 17.41 -7.97
N VAL A 176 -2.90 16.84 -9.08
CA VAL A 176 -2.98 15.39 -9.29
C VAL A 176 -2.20 15.04 -10.56
N LEU A 177 -1.26 14.12 -10.40
CA LEU A 177 -0.61 13.40 -11.48
C LEU A 177 -1.27 12.02 -11.59
N LYS A 178 -1.76 11.67 -12.77
CA LYS A 178 -2.25 10.34 -13.07
C LYS A 178 -1.45 9.75 -14.23
N ARG A 179 -0.87 8.58 -14.01
CA ARG A 179 -0.13 7.83 -15.02
C ARG A 179 -0.86 6.52 -15.30
N THR A 180 -1.05 6.24 -16.59
CA THR A 180 -1.62 4.97 -17.04
C THR A 180 -0.58 4.25 -17.89
N SER A 181 -0.31 3.00 -17.54
CA SER A 181 0.71 2.17 -18.17
C SER A 181 0.10 0.87 -18.67
N ARG A 182 0.43 0.48 -19.90
CA ARG A 182 0.06 -0.83 -20.45
C ARG A 182 1.03 -1.90 -20.01
N LYS A 183 0.54 -3.12 -19.90
CA LYS A 183 1.39 -4.28 -19.66
C LYS A 183 2.23 -4.56 -20.90
N LEU A 184 3.51 -4.89 -20.69
CA LEU A 184 4.43 -5.39 -21.72
C LEU A 184 4.42 -6.91 -21.77
#